data_AF-A0AAU6KQM8-F1
#
_entry.id   AF-A0AAU6KQM8-F1
#
_cell.length_a   1.000
_cell.length_b   1.000
_cell.length_c   1.000
_cell.angle_alpha   90.00
_cell.angle_beta   90.00
_cell.angle_gamma   90.00
#
_symmetry.space_group_name_H-M   'P 1'
#
loop_
_entity.id
_entity.type
_entity.pdbx_description
1 polymer ?
#
loop_
_entity_poly.entity_id
_entity_poly.type
_entity_poly.pdbx_seq_one_letter_code
_entity_poly.pdbx_strand_id
1 'polypeptide(L)'
;MLNGIVGKFRTGTAWRDVPERYGPWATLHTRFRRRALGTFERMLRAAQAHVDAARDIDWPVSADSTKFSSAGAGARPAPWGRGPDAAQSAHPTSLV
;
A
#
# COMPACT_ATOMS: atom_id res chain seq x y z
N MET A 1 -9.75 -17.46 10.26
CA MET A 1 -9.27 -17.46 8.85
C MET A 1 -10.27 -16.83 7.89
N LEU A 2 -11.37 -17.50 7.50
CA LEU A 2 -12.34 -16.89 6.55
C LEU A 2 -13.00 -15.61 7.11
N ASN A 3 -13.32 -15.59 8.40
CA ASN A 3 -13.85 -14.41 9.09
C ASN A 3 -12.95 -13.17 9.00
N GLY A 4 -11.62 -13.35 8.93
CA GLY A 4 -10.67 -12.25 8.77
C GLY A 4 -10.66 -11.68 7.34
N ILE A 5 -10.81 -12.56 6.33
CA ILE A 5 -10.93 -12.15 4.92
C ILE A 5 -12.28 -11.45 4.70
N VAL A 6 -13.38 -12.02 5.20
CA VAL A 6 -14.73 -11.43 5.09
C VAL A 6 -14.81 -10.10 5.84
N GLY A 7 -14.25 -10.03 7.05
CA GLY A 7 -14.15 -8.79 7.82
C GLY A 7 -13.39 -7.70 7.06
N LYS A 8 -12.23 -8.04 6.45
CA LYS A 8 -11.48 -7.09 5.61
C LYS A 8 -12.32 -6.53 4.47
N PHE A 9 -13.07 -7.37 3.77
CA PHE A 9 -13.90 -6.91 2.64
C PHE A 9 -15.11 -6.11 3.08
N ARG A 10 -15.71 -6.44 4.22
CA ARG A 10 -16.86 -5.72 4.77
C ARG A 10 -16.48 -4.34 5.31
N THR A 11 -15.33 -4.24 5.97
CA THR A 11 -14.91 -3.00 6.65
C THR A 11 -14.01 -2.13 5.76
N GLY A 12 -13.45 -2.68 4.67
CA GLY A 12 -12.52 -1.96 3.79
C GLY A 12 -11.15 -1.69 4.41
N THR A 13 -10.92 -2.20 5.62
CA THR A 13 -9.71 -2.04 6.41
C THR A 13 -8.46 -2.53 5.67
N ALA A 14 -7.34 -1.82 5.83
CA ALA A 14 -6.07 -2.29 5.27
C ALA A 14 -5.72 -3.66 5.87
N TRP A 15 -5.06 -4.53 5.09
CA TRP A 15 -4.69 -5.87 5.59
C TRP A 15 -3.88 -5.81 6.89
N ARG A 16 -3.09 -4.76 7.09
CA ARG A 16 -2.28 -4.55 8.30
C ARG A 16 -3.09 -4.24 9.55
N ASP A 17 -4.29 -3.70 9.39
CA ASP A 17 -5.15 -3.26 10.50
C ASP A 17 -6.22 -4.33 10.84
N VAL A 18 -6.09 -5.55 10.29
CA VAL A 18 -6.99 -6.67 10.60
C VAL A 18 -6.77 -7.11 12.06
N PRO A 19 -7.84 -7.21 12.88
CA PRO A 19 -7.70 -7.61 14.28
C PRO A 19 -6.99 -8.95 14.46
N GLU A 20 -6.05 -8.99 15.41
CA GLU A 20 -5.18 -10.16 15.67
C GLU A 20 -5.96 -11.42 16.07
N ARG A 21 -7.20 -11.26 16.55
CA ARG A 21 -8.16 -12.35 16.80
C ARG A 21 -8.43 -13.23 15.58
N TYR A 22 -8.13 -12.76 14.37
CA TYR A 22 -8.27 -13.53 13.13
C TYR A 22 -7.00 -14.26 12.68
N GLY A 23 -5.90 -14.08 13.42
CA GLY A 23 -4.56 -14.57 13.12
C GLY A 23 -3.75 -13.61 12.24
N PRO A 24 -2.47 -13.94 11.97
CA PRO A 24 -1.57 -13.07 11.23
C PRO A 24 -2.13 -12.67 9.86
N TRP A 25 -2.21 -11.37 9.61
CA TRP A 25 -2.76 -10.82 8.37
C TRP A 25 -2.02 -11.32 7.12
N ALA A 26 -0.71 -11.59 7.23
CA ALA A 26 0.10 -12.11 6.13
C ALA A 26 -0.40 -13.48 5.63
N THR A 27 -0.86 -14.32 6.55
CA THR A 27 -1.42 -15.65 6.21
C THR A 27 -2.79 -15.51 5.57
N LEU A 28 -3.63 -14.59 6.06
CA LEU A 28 -4.92 -14.26 5.45
C LEU A 28 -4.75 -13.73 4.03
N HIS A 29 -3.84 -12.79 3.85
CA HIS A 29 -3.53 -12.19 2.55
C HIS A 29 -2.97 -13.23 1.57
N THR A 30 -2.04 -14.08 2.00
CA THR A 30 -1.46 -15.14 1.15
C THR A 30 -2.50 -16.16 0.73
N ARG A 31 -3.43 -16.54 1.62
CA ARG A 31 -4.53 -17.45 1.27
C ARG A 31 -5.55 -16.79 0.35
N PHE A 32 -5.91 -15.55 0.61
CA PHE A 32 -6.78 -14.78 -0.28
C PHE A 32 -6.16 -14.68 -1.68
N ARG A 33 -4.88 -14.31 -1.78
CA ARG A 33 -4.17 -14.19 -3.05
C ARG A 33 -4.15 -15.49 -3.83
N ARG A 34 -3.89 -16.63 -3.17
CA ARG A 34 -3.94 -17.96 -3.81
C ARG A 34 -5.32 -18.30 -4.37
N ARG A 35 -6.40 -17.95 -3.66
CA ARG A 35 -7.76 -18.16 -4.15
C ARG A 35 -8.16 -17.18 -5.26
N ALA A 36 -7.70 -15.94 -5.18
CA ALA A 36 -7.97 -14.89 -6.15
C ALA A 36 -7.18 -15.06 -7.46
N LEU A 37 -6.05 -15.76 -7.41
CA LEU A 37 -5.21 -16.05 -8.57
C LEU A 37 -6.03 -16.79 -9.64
N GLY A 38 -6.09 -16.22 -10.85
CA GLY A 38 -6.87 -16.76 -11.97
C GLY A 38 -8.39 -16.63 -11.84
N THR A 39 -8.94 -16.33 -10.66
CA THR A 39 -10.39 -16.14 -10.49
C THR A 39 -10.86 -14.88 -11.22
N PHE A 40 -10.17 -13.76 -11.04
CA PHE A 40 -10.52 -12.52 -11.72
C PHE A 40 -10.29 -12.59 -13.23
N GLU A 41 -9.22 -13.26 -13.68
CA GLU A 41 -9.01 -13.51 -15.11
C GLU A 41 -10.13 -14.35 -15.73
N ARG A 42 -10.59 -15.38 -15.02
CA ARG A 42 -11.72 -16.21 -15.50
C ARG A 42 -13.01 -15.42 -15.55
N MET A 43 -13.29 -14.59 -14.54
CA MET A 43 -14.44 -13.69 -14.53
C MET A 43 -14.37 -12.69 -15.68
N LEU A 44 -13.20 -12.08 -15.91
CA LEU A 44 -12.98 -11.15 -17.01
C LEU A 44 -13.19 -11.84 -18.37
N ARG A 45 -12.60 -13.02 -18.58
CA ARG A 45 -12.81 -13.79 -19.81
C ARG A 45 -14.28 -14.16 -20.04
N ALA A 46 -14.99 -14.54 -18.99
CA ALA A 46 -16.42 -14.85 -19.09
C ALA A 46 -17.27 -13.61 -19.41
N ALA A 47 -16.96 -12.47 -18.80
CA ALA A 47 -17.61 -11.20 -19.10
C ALA A 47 -17.35 -10.76 -20.55
N GLN A 48 -16.10 -10.88 -21.01
CA GLN A 48 -15.71 -10.59 -22.38
C GLN A 48 -16.49 -11.47 -23.37
N ALA A 49 -16.51 -12.79 -23.15
CA ALA A 49 -17.25 -13.72 -23.99
C ALA A 49 -18.76 -13.44 -24.03
N HIS A 50 -19.34 -12.98 -22.92
CA HIS A 50 -20.76 -12.61 -22.88
C HIS A 50 -21.06 -11.36 -23.72
N VAL A 51 -20.17 -10.36 -23.66
CA VAL A 51 -20.29 -9.13 -24.44
C VAL A 51 -20.00 -9.37 -25.93
N ASP A 52 -19.00 -10.19 -26.24
CA ASP A 52 -18.66 -10.59 -27.62
C ASP A 52 -19.85 -11.31 -28.27
N ALA A 53 -20.53 -12.19 -27.51
CA ALA A 53 -21.73 -12.89 -27.96
C ALA A 53 -22.93 -11.94 -28.14
N ALA A 54 -23.01 -10.86 -27.36
CA ALA A 54 -24.03 -9.83 -27.49
C ALA A 54 -23.74 -8.82 -28.63
N ARG A 55 -22.53 -8.86 -29.25
CA ARG A 55 -22.07 -7.89 -30.27
C ARG A 55 -22.18 -6.42 -29.83
N ASP A 56 -22.27 -6.18 -28.53
CA ASP A 56 -22.79 -4.90 -28.00
C ASP A 56 -21.69 -3.87 -27.75
N ILE A 57 -20.40 -4.28 -27.75
CA ILE A 57 -19.27 -3.40 -27.47
C ILE A 57 -18.04 -3.81 -28.28
N ASP A 58 -17.52 -2.89 -29.10
CA ASP A 58 -16.16 -2.95 -29.64
C ASP A 58 -15.21 -2.46 -28.54
N TRP A 59 -14.15 -3.21 -28.20
CA TRP A 59 -13.26 -2.92 -27.05
C TRP A 59 -11.94 -2.26 -27.49
N PRO A 60 -11.90 -0.96 -27.85
CA PRO A 60 -10.65 -0.32 -28.24
C PRO A 60 -9.76 0.12 -27.07
N VAL A 61 -10.06 -0.22 -25.80
CA VAL A 61 -9.38 0.37 -24.63
C VAL A 61 -8.50 -0.62 -23.86
N SER A 62 -7.19 -0.36 -23.88
CA SER A 62 -6.25 -0.89 -22.89
C SER A 62 -6.44 -0.12 -21.60
N ALA A 63 -6.69 -0.81 -20.48
CA ALA A 63 -6.77 -0.19 -19.17
C ALA A 63 -5.36 0.04 -18.60
N ASP A 64 -4.73 1.16 -18.96
CA ASP A 64 -3.45 1.56 -18.35
C ASP A 64 -3.69 2.19 -16.96
N SER A 65 -3.16 1.54 -15.92
CA SER A 65 -3.18 2.09 -14.56
C SER A 65 -2.05 3.09 -14.37
N THR A 66 -2.32 4.39 -14.39
CA THR A 66 -1.35 5.41 -13.95
C THR A 66 -1.26 5.40 -12.43
N LYS A 67 -0.13 4.90 -11.89
CA LYS A 67 0.14 4.92 -10.44
C LYS A 67 0.77 6.25 -10.06
N PHE A 68 0.09 7.05 -9.24
CA PHE A 68 0.69 8.24 -8.63
C PHE A 68 1.30 7.86 -7.27
N SER A 69 2.62 8.00 -7.13
CA SER A 69 3.30 7.92 -5.83
C SER A 69 3.73 9.33 -5.46
N SER A 70 3.19 9.87 -4.37
CA SER A 70 3.68 11.14 -3.82
C SER A 70 5.10 10.93 -3.27
N ALA A 71 6.10 11.42 -4.00
CA ALA A 71 7.45 11.57 -3.45
C ALA A 71 7.42 12.75 -2.46
N GLY A 72 7.25 12.48 -1.17
CA GLY A 72 7.30 13.56 -0.18
C GLY A 72 6.69 13.23 1.17
N ALA A 73 7.37 12.43 1.98
CA ALA A 73 7.32 12.50 3.44
C ALA A 73 8.53 11.77 4.06
N GLY A 74 9.72 12.01 3.49
CA GLY A 74 10.99 11.60 4.04
C GLY A 74 11.66 12.73 4.82
N ALA A 75 10.91 13.56 5.54
CA ALA A 75 11.51 14.46 6.52
C ALA A 75 11.89 13.60 7.73
N ARG A 76 13.17 13.20 7.82
CA ARG A 76 13.73 12.69 9.08
C ARG A 76 13.47 13.76 10.14
N PRO A 77 12.78 13.47 11.26
CA PRO A 77 12.77 14.40 12.38
C PRO A 77 14.22 14.58 12.85
N ALA A 78 14.66 15.83 12.95
CA ALA A 78 15.92 16.16 13.60
C ALA A 78 15.87 15.63 15.04
N PRO A 79 16.99 15.07 15.56
CA PRO A 79 17.03 14.65 16.96
C PRO A 79 16.85 15.89 17.85
N TRP A 80 15.80 15.83 18.67
CA TRP A 80 15.49 16.82 19.68
C TRP A 80 16.67 16.93 20.67
N GLY A 81 17.14 18.16 20.92
CA GLY A 81 18.06 18.45 22.03
C GLY A 81 19.38 19.14 21.66
N ARG A 82 19.34 20.31 21.02
CA ARG A 82 20.37 21.33 21.23
C ARG A 82 19.68 22.70 21.34
N GLY A 83 19.37 23.10 22.57
CA GLY A 83 18.90 24.44 22.86
C GLY A 83 20.01 25.48 22.69
N PRO A 84 19.68 26.76 22.46
CA PRO A 84 20.64 27.83 22.35
C PRO A 84 21.08 28.27 23.75
N ASP A 85 22.30 27.93 24.16
CA ASP A 85 23.22 28.83 24.89
C ASP A 85 24.37 28.05 25.54
N ALA A 86 25.58 28.35 25.07
CA ALA A 86 26.76 28.39 25.92
C ALA A 86 27.61 29.53 25.38
N ALA A 87 27.47 30.66 26.04
CA ALA A 87 28.29 31.83 25.84
C ALA A 87 29.79 31.50 26.01
N GLN A 88 30.61 32.29 25.32
CA GLN A 88 31.86 32.82 25.85
C GLN A 88 33.01 31.84 26.15
N SER A 89 33.97 31.76 25.23
CA SER A 89 35.34 32.21 25.53
C SER A 89 36.17 32.25 24.25
N ALA A 90 36.50 33.46 23.82
CA ALA A 90 37.59 33.71 22.90
C ALA A 90 38.92 33.35 23.57
N HIS A 91 39.85 32.74 22.81
CA HIS A 91 41.28 33.03 22.90
C HIS A 91 41.95 32.73 21.55
N PRO A 92 42.79 33.65 21.02
CA PRO A 92 43.59 33.40 19.83
C PRO A 92 44.89 32.69 20.23
N THR A 93 45.21 31.56 19.61
CA THR A 93 46.55 30.97 19.71
C THR A 93 47.35 31.37 18.48
N SER A 94 48.28 32.30 18.71
CA SER A 94 49.33 32.71 17.79
C SER A 94 50.24 31.56 17.38
N LEU A 95 50.81 31.75 16.18
CA LEU A 95 51.93 31.05 15.56
C LEU A 95 53.08 30.70 16.52
N VAL A 96 53.62 29.50 16.33
CA VAL A 96 55.07 29.25 16.25
C VAL A 96 55.32 28.42 14.99
#